data_AF-A0A845AE24-F1
#
_entry.id   AF-A0A845AE24-F1
#
_cell.length_a   1.000
_cell.length_b   1.000
_cell.length_c   1.000
_cell.angle_alpha   90.00
_cell.angle_beta   90.00
_cell.angle_gamma   90.00
#
_symmetry.space_group_name_H-M   'P 1'
#
loop_
_entity.id
_entity.type
_entity.pdbx_description
1 polymer ?
#
loop_
_entity_poly.entity_id
_entity_poly.type
_entity_poly.pdbx_seq_one_letter_code
_entity_poly.pdbx_strand_id
1 'polypeptide(L)'
;MIGLLALATVSIHGCPIENAKYVLRHTPDVTAFFKPVDRSPDWPGGLAWGVHSKKTGKTSWWLPWNGGSDNLQNIASTTDVAAEDWRPPNPDGGPRPLGNREFLSMDVDYNIIDEIPQRGRLAPAHILIPDAGSSQDNVFVAKQFFDLASCTGTGG
;
A
#
# COMPACT_ATOMS: atom_id res chain seq x y z
N MET A 1 -0.96 28.36 26.40
CA MET A 1 -0.04 28.04 25.28
C MET A 1 -0.87 27.34 24.21
N ILE A 2 -1.25 28.09 23.17
CA ILE A 2 -1.91 27.50 21.99
C ILE A 2 -0.77 26.97 21.13
N GLY A 3 -0.60 25.64 21.13
CA GLY A 3 0.36 24.96 20.27
C GLY A 3 -0.16 25.02 18.84
N LEU A 4 0.45 25.87 18.01
CA LEU A 4 0.28 25.83 16.56
C LEU A 4 0.81 24.48 16.06
N LEU A 5 -0.10 23.59 15.66
CA LEU A 5 0.24 22.48 14.78
C LEU A 5 0.55 23.08 13.41
N ALA A 6 1.84 23.17 13.08
CA ALA A 6 2.28 23.49 11.73
C ALA A 6 1.89 22.32 10.81
N LEU A 7 0.82 22.51 10.03
CA LEU A 7 0.51 21.68 8.88
C LEU A 7 1.59 21.97 7.83
N ALA A 8 2.62 21.13 7.78
CA ALA A 8 3.57 21.15 6.67
C ALA A 8 2.78 20.78 5.40
N THR A 9 2.47 21.76 4.57
CA THR A 9 2.00 21.53 3.20
C THR A 9 3.18 21.02 2.39
N VAL A 10 3.45 19.72 2.46
CA VAL A 10 4.39 19.05 1.58
C VAL A 10 3.83 19.18 0.16
N SER A 11 4.58 19.76 -0.76
CA SER A 11 4.23 19.72 -2.17
C SER A 11 4.24 18.26 -2.64
N ILE A 12 3.07 17.64 -2.70
CA ILE A 12 2.85 16.24 -3.11
C ILE A 12 3.17 16.04 -4.61
N HIS A 13 3.30 17.13 -5.36
CA HIS A 13 3.69 17.12 -6.77
C HIS A 13 5.03 16.42 -6.95
N GLY A 14 5.00 15.22 -7.52
CA GLY A 14 6.21 14.47 -7.86
C GLY A 14 6.63 13.40 -6.86
N CYS A 15 5.81 13.02 -5.86
CA CYS A 15 6.21 11.96 -4.93
C CYS A 15 6.29 10.59 -5.61
N PRO A 16 7.48 9.98 -5.77
CA PRO A 16 7.57 8.60 -6.22
C PRO A 16 6.96 7.68 -5.16
N ILE A 17 6.18 6.69 -5.59
CA ILE A 17 5.40 5.83 -4.70
C ILE A 17 6.24 5.05 -3.69
N GLU A 18 7.47 4.67 -4.03
CA GLU A 18 8.43 4.04 -3.11
C GLU A 18 8.89 4.94 -1.96
N ASN A 19 8.71 6.26 -2.09
CA ASN A 19 9.06 7.26 -1.10
C ASN A 19 7.85 7.73 -0.27
N ALA A 20 6.67 7.23 -0.61
CA ALA A 20 5.41 7.61 0.02
C ALA A 20 5.21 6.88 1.35
N LYS A 21 4.73 7.62 2.35
CA LYS A 21 4.25 7.08 3.61
C LYS A 21 2.80 7.48 3.84
N TYR A 22 2.00 6.47 4.14
CA TYR A 22 0.57 6.60 4.37
C TYR A 22 0.24 6.37 5.85
N VAL A 23 -0.85 6.98 6.30
CA VAL A 23 -1.46 6.72 7.61
C VAL A 23 -2.91 6.29 7.42
N LEU A 24 -3.38 5.37 8.26
CA LEU A 24 -4.79 5.01 8.29
C LEU A 24 -5.58 6.14 8.95
N ARG A 25 -6.55 6.72 8.22
CA ARG A 25 -7.27 7.97 8.56
C ARG A 25 -7.81 8.04 9.98
N HIS A 26 -8.32 6.93 10.52
CA HIS A 26 -8.92 6.87 11.86
C HIS A 26 -8.05 6.13 12.90
N THR A 27 -6.89 5.63 12.50
CA THR A 27 -5.98 4.87 13.36
C THR A 27 -4.53 5.14 12.95
N PRO A 28 -3.98 6.34 13.21
CA PRO A 28 -2.68 6.77 12.66
C PRO A 28 -1.47 5.96 13.14
N ASP A 29 -1.64 5.13 14.17
CA ASP A 29 -0.65 4.11 14.60
C ASP A 29 -0.52 2.93 13.61
N VAL A 30 -1.40 2.86 12.61
CA VAL A 30 -1.28 1.97 11.44
C VAL A 30 -0.81 2.81 10.26
N THR A 31 0.36 2.45 9.74
CA THR A 31 1.00 3.14 8.62
C THR A 31 1.14 2.19 7.44
N ALA A 32 1.19 2.74 6.23
CA ALA A 32 1.51 1.94 5.05
C ALA A 32 2.59 2.59 4.18
N PHE A 33 3.32 1.79 3.43
CA PHE A 33 4.42 2.22 2.58
C PHE A 33 4.66 1.20 1.46
N PHE A 34 5.37 1.60 0.41
CA PHE A 34 5.76 0.68 -0.66
C PHE A 34 7.25 0.35 -0.58
N LYS A 35 7.58 -0.92 -0.73
CA LYS A 35 8.95 -1.41 -0.81
C LYS A 35 9.23 -1.92 -2.23
N PRO A 36 10.31 -1.47 -2.88
CA PRO A 36 10.78 -2.06 -4.13
C PRO A 36 11.02 -3.58 -4.02
N VAL A 37 10.43 -4.36 -4.91
CA VAL A 37 10.69 -5.80 -5.10
C VAL A 37 10.88 -6.14 -6.58
N ASP A 38 11.49 -7.26 -6.91
CA ASP A 38 11.74 -7.65 -8.30
C ASP A 38 10.45 -7.63 -9.13
N ARG A 39 10.56 -7.07 -10.35
CA ARG A 39 9.48 -7.12 -11.33
C ARG A 39 9.46 -8.49 -11.99
N SER A 40 8.27 -9.03 -12.20
CA SER A 40 8.05 -10.20 -13.04
C SER A 40 6.82 -9.97 -13.94
N PRO A 41 6.58 -10.82 -14.95
CA PRO A 41 5.34 -10.78 -15.72
C PRO A 41 4.08 -10.87 -14.83
N ASP A 42 4.15 -11.67 -13.76
CA ASP A 42 3.05 -11.87 -12.82
C ASP A 42 2.90 -10.71 -11.81
N TRP A 43 4.00 -10.00 -11.52
CA TRP A 43 4.06 -8.90 -10.56
C TRP A 43 4.70 -7.65 -11.22
N PRO A 44 4.01 -7.01 -12.19
CA PRO A 44 4.62 -5.98 -13.03
C PRO A 44 4.91 -4.67 -12.29
N GLY A 45 4.23 -4.40 -11.16
CA GLY A 45 4.40 -3.16 -10.39
C GLY A 45 5.82 -2.98 -9.82
N GLY A 46 6.50 -4.08 -9.47
CA GLY A 46 7.83 -4.04 -8.85
C GLY A 46 7.86 -3.42 -7.46
N LEU A 47 6.73 -3.52 -6.75
CA LEU A 47 6.50 -2.98 -5.41
C LEU A 47 5.73 -4.00 -4.57
N ALA A 48 6.04 -4.03 -3.27
CA ALA A 48 5.21 -4.64 -2.25
C ALA A 48 4.65 -3.55 -1.34
N TRP A 49 3.36 -3.61 -1.04
CA TRP A 49 2.70 -2.73 -0.08
C TRP A 49 2.84 -3.31 1.33
N GLY A 50 3.49 -2.57 2.22
CA GLY A 50 3.66 -2.93 3.62
C GLY A 50 2.67 -2.16 4.48
N VAL A 51 1.88 -2.87 5.30
CA VAL A 51 1.00 -2.28 6.32
C VAL A 51 1.56 -2.63 7.69
N HIS A 52 2.04 -1.60 8.40
CA HIS A 52 2.67 -1.74 9.70
C HIS A 52 1.73 -1.29 10.82
N SER A 53 1.61 -2.10 11.86
CA SER A 53 0.89 -1.76 13.08
C SER A 53 1.87 -1.50 14.22
N LYS A 54 1.96 -0.24 14.67
CA LYS A 54 2.79 0.12 15.82
C LYS A 54 2.39 -0.61 17.11
N LYS A 55 1.09 -0.93 17.25
CA LYS A 55 0.56 -1.67 18.40
C LYS A 55 1.15 -3.08 18.53
N THR A 56 1.33 -3.78 17.40
CA THR A 56 1.83 -5.16 17.39
C THR A 56 3.30 -5.26 16.99
N GLY A 57 3.88 -4.20 16.42
CA GLY A 57 5.21 -4.19 15.83
C GLY A 57 5.32 -5.00 14.54
N LYS A 58 4.21 -5.51 13.99
CA LYS A 58 4.20 -6.37 12.80
C LYS A 58 3.91 -5.58 11.54
N THR A 59 4.50 -6.04 10.43
CA THR A 59 4.20 -5.59 9.07
C THR A 59 3.59 -6.76 8.30
N SER A 60 2.44 -6.53 7.66
CA SER A 60 1.90 -7.42 6.65
C SER A 60 2.29 -6.92 5.26
N TRP A 61 2.54 -7.85 4.35
CA TRP A 61 3.05 -7.56 3.02
C TRP A 61 2.09 -8.03 1.96
N TRP A 62 1.94 -7.21 0.92
CA TRP A 62 0.97 -7.41 -0.13
C TRP A 62 1.55 -7.03 -1.48
N LEU A 63 1.26 -7.80 -2.53
CA LEU A 63 1.70 -7.54 -3.89
C LEU A 63 0.53 -7.01 -4.72
N PRO A 64 0.60 -5.78 -5.26
CA PRO A 64 -0.41 -5.25 -6.17
C PRO A 64 -0.39 -5.98 -7.51
N TRP A 65 -1.56 -6.27 -8.04
CA TRP A 65 -1.78 -6.83 -9.37
C TRP A 65 -3.11 -6.34 -9.94
N ASN A 66 -3.22 -6.31 -11.26
CA ASN A 66 -4.48 -6.11 -11.96
C ASN A 66 -4.95 -7.46 -12.49
N GLY A 67 -6.24 -7.73 -12.40
CA GLY A 67 -6.82 -8.87 -13.10
C GLY A 67 -8.29 -9.04 -12.77
N GLY A 68 -8.85 -10.16 -13.22
CA GLY A 68 -10.30 -10.33 -13.34
C GLY A 68 -10.83 -9.74 -14.65
N SER A 69 -12.08 -10.08 -14.98
CA SER A 69 -12.79 -9.53 -16.15
C SER A 69 -13.29 -8.11 -15.95
N ASP A 70 -13.20 -7.60 -14.72
CA ASP A 70 -13.64 -6.28 -14.26
C ASP A 70 -12.48 -5.27 -14.18
N ASN A 71 -11.24 -5.70 -14.43
CA ASN A 71 -10.01 -4.90 -14.32
C ASN A 71 -9.83 -4.24 -12.94
N LEU A 72 -10.37 -4.84 -11.88
CA LEU A 72 -10.20 -4.31 -10.54
C LEU A 72 -8.74 -4.44 -10.08
N GLN A 73 -8.32 -3.45 -9.29
CA GLN A 73 -7.02 -3.45 -8.65
C GLN A 73 -7.06 -4.35 -7.41
N ASN A 74 -6.11 -5.28 -7.35
CA ASN A 74 -6.05 -6.29 -6.32
C ASN A 74 -4.70 -6.29 -5.61
N ILE A 75 -4.68 -6.76 -4.38
CA ILE A 75 -3.48 -7.04 -3.60
C ILE A 75 -3.49 -8.48 -3.09
N ALA A 76 -2.39 -9.20 -3.23
CA ALA A 76 -2.22 -10.55 -2.74
C ALA A 76 -1.25 -10.57 -1.55
N SER A 77 -1.66 -11.12 -0.40
CA SER A 77 -0.74 -11.24 0.75
C SER A 77 0.43 -12.16 0.43
N THR A 78 1.59 -11.84 0.99
CA THR A 78 2.82 -12.62 0.85
C THR A 78 3.56 -12.72 2.19
N THR A 79 4.61 -13.53 2.23
CA THR A 79 5.54 -13.63 3.37
C THR A 79 6.42 -12.39 3.47
N ASP A 80 7.34 -12.36 4.44
CA ASP A 80 8.19 -11.20 4.68
C ASP A 80 9.10 -10.89 3.48
N VAL A 81 8.80 -9.81 2.76
CA VAL A 81 9.59 -9.34 1.61
C VAL A 81 10.95 -8.76 2.00
N ALA A 82 11.24 -8.66 3.30
CA ALA A 82 12.56 -8.32 3.81
C ALA A 82 13.46 -9.53 4.07
N ALA A 83 12.93 -10.76 4.01
CA ALA A 83 13.75 -11.96 4.13
C ALA A 83 14.68 -12.11 2.91
N GLU A 84 15.94 -12.51 3.13
CA GLU A 84 16.97 -12.60 2.08
C GLU A 84 16.61 -13.62 0.98
N ASP A 85 15.91 -14.69 1.36
CA ASP A 85 15.46 -15.76 0.49
C ASP A 85 14.05 -15.52 -0.08
N TRP A 86 13.43 -14.37 0.22
CA TRP A 86 12.10 -14.08 -0.28
C TRP A 86 12.08 -14.00 -1.79
N ARG A 87 11.06 -14.61 -2.40
CA ARG A 87 10.76 -14.50 -3.82
C ARG A 87 9.26 -14.22 -3.99
N PRO A 88 8.86 -13.49 -5.03
CA PRO A 88 7.44 -13.33 -5.33
C PRO A 88 6.77 -14.71 -5.46
N PRO A 89 5.60 -14.93 -4.82
CA PRO A 89 4.87 -16.19 -4.96
C PRO A 89 4.34 -16.35 -6.39
N ASN A 90 4.03 -17.58 -6.78
CA ASN A 90 3.35 -17.85 -8.04
C ASN A 90 1.93 -17.22 -8.03
N PRO A 91 1.45 -16.59 -9.11
CA PRO A 91 0.11 -15.97 -9.13
C PRO A 91 -1.03 -16.99 -8.94
N ASP A 92 -0.83 -18.26 -9.30
CA ASP A 92 -1.79 -19.36 -9.15
C ASP A 92 -1.56 -20.18 -7.87
N GLY A 93 -0.58 -19.84 -7.03
CA GLY A 93 -0.21 -20.65 -5.87
C GLY A 93 0.69 -19.98 -4.82
N GLY A 94 1.24 -20.76 -3.90
CA GLY A 94 2.17 -20.27 -2.88
C GLY A 94 1.52 -19.61 -1.64
N PRO A 95 2.34 -19.18 -0.67
CA PRO A 95 1.86 -18.69 0.62
C PRO A 95 1.08 -17.38 0.51
N ARG A 96 -0.19 -17.41 0.94
CA ARG A 96 -1.08 -16.25 1.06
C ARG A 96 -1.72 -16.21 2.45
N PRO A 97 -0.97 -15.84 3.50
CA PRO A 97 -1.42 -15.98 4.88
C PRO A 97 -2.71 -15.20 5.18
N LEU A 98 -3.02 -14.15 4.41
CA LEU A 98 -4.19 -13.29 4.60
C LEU A 98 -5.13 -13.27 3.36
N GLY A 99 -4.83 -14.06 2.33
CA GLY A 99 -5.56 -14.09 1.06
C GLY A 99 -5.32 -12.87 0.16
N ASN A 100 -6.31 -12.55 -0.67
CA ASN A 100 -6.31 -11.42 -1.60
C ASN A 100 -7.36 -10.37 -1.21
N ARG A 101 -7.16 -9.11 -1.58
CA ARG A 101 -8.14 -8.03 -1.40
C ARG A 101 -8.21 -7.16 -2.65
N GLU A 102 -9.34 -6.53 -2.84
CA GLU A 102 -9.45 -5.39 -3.76
C GLU A 102 -8.97 -4.12 -3.06
N PHE A 103 -8.53 -3.15 -3.86
CA PHE A 103 -8.27 -1.80 -3.39
C PHE A 103 -8.58 -0.78 -4.48
N LEU A 104 -8.75 0.48 -4.08
CA LEU A 104 -8.89 1.62 -4.99
C LEU A 104 -7.83 2.66 -4.67
N SER A 105 -7.16 3.14 -5.71
CA SER A 105 -6.22 4.25 -5.64
C SER A 105 -6.88 5.52 -6.17
N MET A 106 -6.67 6.66 -5.51
CA MET A 106 -7.17 7.95 -5.99
C MET A 106 -6.11 9.05 -5.85
N ASP A 107 -6.21 10.06 -6.72
CA ASP A 107 -5.43 11.29 -6.61
C ASP A 107 -6.01 12.25 -5.54
N VAL A 108 -5.41 13.44 -5.42
CA VAL A 108 -5.82 14.46 -4.41
C VAL A 108 -7.23 15.00 -4.64
N ASP A 109 -7.74 14.91 -5.86
CA ASP A 109 -9.07 15.35 -6.27
C ASP A 109 -10.10 14.20 -6.22
N TYR A 110 -9.70 13.04 -5.68
CA TYR A 110 -10.49 11.81 -5.62
C TYR A 110 -10.82 11.22 -6.99
N ASN A 111 -10.07 11.55 -8.05
CA ASN A 111 -10.17 10.80 -9.29
C ASN A 111 -9.59 9.41 -9.09
N ILE A 112 -10.30 8.39 -9.56
CA ILE A 112 -9.83 7.01 -9.51
C ILE A 112 -8.63 6.85 -10.46
N ILE A 113 -7.59 6.20 -9.98
CA ILE A 113 -6.41 5.82 -10.76
C ILE A 113 -6.58 4.35 -11.11
N ASP A 114 -6.84 4.02 -12.38
CA ASP A 114 -7.17 2.66 -12.84
C ASP A 114 -5.96 1.72 -13.05
N GLU A 115 -4.79 2.13 -12.57
CA GLU A 115 -3.53 1.38 -12.68
C GLU A 115 -3.06 0.93 -11.29
N ILE A 116 -2.51 -0.28 -11.18
CA ILE A 116 -1.80 -0.65 -9.95
C ILE A 116 -0.62 0.31 -9.67
N PRO A 117 -0.22 0.46 -8.40
CA PRO A 117 1.08 0.98 -7.99
C PRO A 117 2.23 0.39 -8.81
N GLN A 118 2.99 1.26 -9.49
CA GLN A 118 4.23 0.86 -10.18
C GLN A 118 5.41 1.69 -9.71
N ARG A 119 6.55 1.04 -9.50
CA ARG A 119 7.79 1.70 -9.08
C ARG A 119 8.14 2.89 -9.98
N GLY A 120 8.53 4.01 -9.37
CA GLY A 120 8.91 5.25 -10.05
C GLY A 120 7.74 6.10 -10.53
N ARG A 121 6.49 5.62 -10.38
CA ARG A 121 5.28 6.42 -10.67
C ARG A 121 4.88 7.23 -9.44
N LEU A 122 3.96 8.16 -9.66
CA LEU A 122 3.44 8.99 -8.59
C LEU A 122 2.65 8.16 -7.59
N ALA A 123 2.85 8.48 -6.32
CA ALA A 123 2.07 7.95 -5.22
C ALA A 123 0.60 8.40 -5.33
N PRO A 124 -0.40 7.52 -5.21
CA PRO A 124 -1.78 7.96 -5.01
C PRO A 124 -1.87 8.76 -3.71
N ALA A 125 -2.75 9.76 -3.67
CA ALA A 125 -3.00 10.52 -2.45
C ALA A 125 -3.81 9.69 -1.45
N HIS A 126 -4.69 8.83 -1.97
CA HIS A 126 -5.63 8.06 -1.18
C HIS A 126 -5.66 6.60 -1.64
N ILE A 127 -5.70 5.67 -0.69
CA ILE A 127 -5.88 4.24 -0.93
C ILE A 127 -7.05 3.75 -0.07
N LEU A 128 -8.08 3.19 -0.70
CA LEU A 128 -9.23 2.58 -0.05
C LEU A 128 -9.14 1.06 -0.15
N ILE A 129 -9.28 0.39 1.00
CA ILE A 129 -9.58 -1.04 1.10
C ILE A 129 -11.08 -1.16 1.38
N PRO A 130 -11.91 -1.50 0.38
CA PRO A 130 -13.36 -1.40 0.48
C PRO A 130 -13.98 -2.54 1.29
N ASP A 131 -13.27 -3.66 1.46
CA ASP A 131 -13.77 -4.85 2.10
C ASP A 131 -12.94 -5.26 3.32
N ALA A 132 -13.63 -5.77 4.32
CA ALA A 132 -13.00 -6.43 5.45
C ALA A 132 -12.52 -7.83 5.03
N GLY A 133 -11.43 -8.30 5.62
CA GLY A 133 -10.99 -9.67 5.47
C GLY A 133 -11.87 -10.68 6.22
N SER A 134 -11.43 -11.94 6.18
CA SER A 134 -12.03 -12.98 7.02
C SER A 134 -11.85 -12.67 8.51
N SER A 135 -12.51 -13.41 9.39
CA SER A 135 -12.36 -13.26 10.85
C SER A 135 -10.93 -13.47 11.37
N GLN A 136 -10.02 -14.00 10.53
CA GLN A 136 -8.60 -14.19 10.84
C GLN A 136 -7.74 -13.01 10.38
N ASP A 137 -8.27 -12.09 9.57
CA ASP A 137 -7.56 -10.91 9.11
C ASP A 137 -7.54 -9.85 10.21
N ASN A 138 -6.35 -9.64 10.78
CA ASN A 138 -6.10 -8.61 11.79
C ASN A 138 -5.52 -7.31 11.20
N VAL A 139 -5.38 -7.23 9.87
CA VAL A 139 -4.86 -6.08 9.13
C VAL A 139 -6.04 -5.24 8.63
N PHE A 140 -6.92 -5.83 7.81
CA PHE A 140 -8.08 -5.16 7.21
C PHE A 140 -9.38 -5.62 7.85
N VAL A 141 -9.55 -5.31 9.14
CA VAL A 141 -10.73 -5.72 9.96
C VAL A 141 -12.05 -5.01 9.59
N ALA A 142 -11.97 -3.95 8.79
CA ALA A 142 -13.07 -3.12 8.36
C ALA A 142 -12.67 -2.40 7.06
N LYS A 143 -13.58 -1.61 6.48
CA LYS A 143 -13.21 -0.67 5.42
C LYS A 143 -12.15 0.29 5.93
N GLN A 144 -11.06 0.44 5.20
CA GLN A 144 -9.90 1.22 5.64
C GLN A 144 -9.49 2.22 4.57
N PHE A 145 -9.22 3.45 4.99
CA PHE A 145 -8.85 4.55 4.12
C PHE A 145 -7.48 5.09 4.55
N PHE A 146 -6.49 4.93 3.68
CA PHE A 146 -5.13 5.39 3.89
C PHE A 146 -4.91 6.71 3.15
N ASP A 147 -4.34 7.67 3.84
CA ASP A 147 -3.98 8.98 3.30
C ASP A 147 -2.48 9.14 3.23
N LEU A 148 -1.99 9.70 2.12
CA LEU A 148 -0.60 10.08 1.97
C LEU A 148 -0.26 11.14 3.03
N ALA A 149 0.61 10.79 3.97
CA ALA A 149 0.98 11.64 5.08
C ALA A 149 2.30 12.37 4.84
N SER A 150 3.24 11.72 4.17
CA SER A 150 4.53 12.32 3.84
C SER A 150 5.17 11.63 2.64
N CYS A 151 6.07 12.37 1.99
CA CYS A 151 6.94 11.82 0.96
C CYS A 151 8.38 12.16 1.35
N THR A 152 9.24 11.16 1.48
CA THR A 152 10.67 11.41 1.67
C THR A 152 11.28 11.64 0.30
N GLY A 153 11.35 12.90 -0.13
CA GLY A 153 12.05 13.23 -1.36
C GLY A 153 13.49 12.73 -1.31
N THR A 154 13.99 12.17 -2.40
CA THR A 154 15.40 12.35 -2.71
C THR A 154 15.57 13.85 -2.95
N GLY A 155 15.99 14.57 -1.90
CA GLY A 155 16.64 15.86 -2.11
C GLY A 155 17.89 15.60 -2.95
N GLY A 156 17.83 15.99 -4.21
CA GLY A 156 18.88 15.86 -5.21
C GLY A 156 18.42 16.51 -6.51
#